data_AF-A0A2K0SVU1-F1
#
_entry.id   AF-A0A2K0SVU1-F1
#
_cell.length_a   1.000
_cell.length_b   1.000
_cell.length_c   1.000
_cell.angle_alpha   90.00
_cell.angle_beta   90.00
_cell.angle_gamma   90.00
#
_symmetry.space_group_name_H-M   'P 1'
#
loop_
_entity.id
_entity.type
_entity.pdbx_description
1 polymer ?
#
loop_
_entity_poly.entity_id
_entity_poly.type
_entity_poly.pdbx_seq_one_letter_code
_entity_poly.pdbx_strand_id
1 'polypeptide(L)'
;MQPECEVLEAKTRNYGDVYGRVRSGHVLIRGKACGIPGGKLQMLPLMSPYLNIQCEWLAIEDEQYVAQCALDWRVTNEDGKQLSEASGDSVHKMVMLLISSSYTKNAGAFSRRPQKWESNEEDPPVEVMHGLLLYPTGKADDEYWRFGLFHSLADEKGGRRYFDTCEEREFRII
;
A
#
# COMPACT_ATOMS: atom_id res chain seq x y z
N MET A 1 -7.15 6.78 -14.27
CA MET A 1 -6.01 6.43 -13.41
C MET A 1 -4.76 6.97 -14.06
N GLN A 2 -4.02 7.83 -13.38
CA GLN A 2 -2.79 8.46 -13.86
C GLN A 2 -1.59 7.74 -13.24
N PRO A 3 -0.59 7.30 -14.02
CA PRO A 3 0.60 6.69 -13.48
C PRO A 3 1.48 7.73 -12.76
N GLU A 4 2.09 7.31 -11.65
CA GLU A 4 2.97 8.12 -10.78
C GLU A 4 4.36 7.47 -10.63
N CYS A 5 4.61 6.38 -11.36
CA CYS A 5 5.87 5.66 -11.41
C CYS A 5 6.18 5.17 -12.83
N GLU A 6 7.45 4.87 -13.09
CA GLU A 6 7.93 4.30 -14.34
C GLU A 6 8.46 2.88 -14.11
N VAL A 7 8.03 1.92 -14.93
CA VAL A 7 8.63 0.57 -14.94
C VAL A 7 9.84 0.60 -15.88
N LEU A 8 11.04 0.51 -15.32
CA LEU A 8 12.29 0.55 -16.07
C LEU A 8 12.65 -0.82 -16.67
N GLU A 9 12.42 -1.88 -15.89
CA GLU A 9 12.72 -3.25 -16.32
C GLU A 9 11.74 -4.22 -15.66
N ALA A 10 11.29 -5.22 -16.41
CA ALA A 10 10.56 -6.37 -15.85
C ALA A 10 11.11 -7.66 -16.47
N LYS A 11 11.82 -8.45 -15.67
CA LYS A 11 12.33 -9.77 -16.08
C LYS A 11 11.71 -10.83 -15.17
N THR A 12 10.77 -11.60 -15.69
CA THR A 12 10.08 -12.66 -14.94
C THR A 12 10.27 -14.02 -15.60
N ARG A 13 10.23 -15.08 -14.78
CA ARG A 13 10.09 -16.46 -15.23
C ARG A 13 8.71 -16.97 -14.81
N ASN A 14 7.84 -17.12 -15.79
CA ASN A 14 6.46 -17.57 -15.59
C ASN A 14 6.41 -19.05 -15.18
N TYR A 15 5.46 -19.39 -14.31
CA TYR A 15 5.17 -20.77 -13.92
C TYR A 15 4.17 -21.47 -14.86
N GLY A 16 3.61 -20.76 -15.84
CA GLY A 16 2.64 -21.30 -16.80
C GLY A 16 1.26 -21.57 -16.21
N ASP A 17 0.93 -21.04 -15.04
CA ASP A 17 -0.42 -21.12 -14.50
C ASP A 17 -1.32 -19.98 -15.00
N VAL A 18 -2.63 -20.21 -14.91
CA VAL A 18 -3.68 -19.30 -15.41
C VAL A 18 -3.74 -17.99 -14.62
N TYR A 19 -3.06 -17.93 -13.48
CA TYR A 19 -3.00 -16.77 -12.59
C TYR A 19 -1.73 -15.94 -12.77
N GLY A 20 -0.81 -16.36 -13.66
CA GLY A 20 0.41 -15.62 -13.96
C GLY A 20 1.45 -15.65 -12.84
N ARG A 21 1.49 -16.70 -12.00
CA ARG A 21 2.47 -16.78 -10.91
C ARG A 21 3.91 -16.75 -11.46
N VAL A 22 4.73 -15.88 -10.86
CA VAL A 22 6.15 -15.70 -11.18
C VAL A 22 6.99 -16.55 -10.22
N ARG A 23 7.88 -17.38 -10.76
CA ARG A 23 8.78 -18.25 -9.95
C ARG A 23 10.02 -17.52 -9.48
N SER A 24 10.54 -16.66 -10.33
CA SER A 24 11.69 -15.80 -10.06
C SER A 24 11.70 -14.67 -11.06
N GLY A 25 12.34 -13.58 -10.69
CA GLY A 25 12.44 -12.43 -11.56
C GLY A 25 12.83 -11.20 -10.79
N HIS A 26 12.63 -10.06 -11.42
CA HIS A 26 12.51 -8.79 -10.73
C HIS A 26 11.77 -7.78 -11.60
N VAL A 27 11.25 -6.76 -10.94
CA VAL A 27 10.77 -5.53 -11.53
C VAL A 27 11.61 -4.39 -10.97
N LEU A 28 12.16 -3.56 -11.84
CA LEU A 28 12.82 -2.31 -11.49
C LEU A 28 11.83 -1.18 -11.75
N ILE A 29 11.47 -0.45 -10.71
CA ILE A 29 10.51 0.66 -10.75
C ILE A 29 11.22 1.93 -10.31
N ARG A 30 10.98 3.03 -11.01
CA ARG A 30 11.34 4.37 -10.55
C ARG A 30 10.10 5.11 -10.09
N GLY A 31 10.12 5.68 -8.91
CA GLY A 31 8.97 6.42 -8.38
C GLY A 31 9.25 7.11 -7.05
N LYS A 32 8.24 7.80 -6.53
CA LYS A 32 8.29 8.43 -5.21
C LYS A 32 7.99 7.39 -4.14
N ALA A 33 8.93 7.17 -3.22
CA ALA A 33 8.66 6.38 -2.03
C ALA A 33 9.23 7.03 -0.78
N CYS A 34 8.50 6.85 0.32
CA CYS A 34 8.92 7.26 1.65
C CYS A 34 8.51 6.19 2.66
N GLY A 35 9.01 6.29 3.90
CA GLY A 35 8.52 5.45 5.00
C GLY A 35 7.01 5.60 5.21
N ILE A 36 6.42 4.82 6.10
CA ILE A 36 5.04 5.08 6.53
C ILE A 36 5.07 6.27 7.53
N PRO A 37 4.32 7.38 7.30
CA PRO A 37 4.17 8.45 8.29
C PRO A 37 3.82 7.89 9.67
N GLY A 38 4.52 8.35 10.71
CA GLY A 38 4.40 7.82 12.08
C GLY A 38 4.85 6.36 12.29
N GLY A 39 5.10 5.59 11.23
CA GLY A 39 5.64 4.23 11.28
C GLY A 39 4.76 3.19 11.97
N LYS A 40 3.45 3.43 12.07
CA LYS A 40 2.50 2.54 12.76
C LYS A 40 1.45 2.00 11.80
N LEU A 41 1.24 0.68 11.86
CA LEU A 41 0.11 -0.01 11.23
C LEU A 41 -0.80 -0.57 12.33
N GLN A 42 -2.10 -0.34 12.20
CA GLN A 42 -3.13 -0.85 13.11
C GLN A 42 -4.12 -1.69 12.33
N MET A 43 -4.39 -2.91 12.81
CA MET A 43 -5.45 -3.76 12.26
C MET A 43 -6.81 -3.21 12.69
N LEU A 44 -7.76 -3.13 11.77
CA LEU A 44 -9.14 -2.79 12.11
C LEU A 44 -9.88 -4.05 12.57
N PRO A 45 -10.65 -4.00 13.67
CA PRO A 45 -11.63 -5.03 13.96
C PRO A 45 -12.77 -4.92 12.94
N LEU A 46 -12.65 -5.60 11.80
CA LEU A 46 -13.67 -5.58 10.75
C LEU A 46 -14.90 -6.39 11.23
N MET A 47 -15.99 -5.69 11.55
CA MET A 47 -17.31 -6.32 11.71
C MET A 47 -17.97 -6.62 10.35
N SER A 48 -17.49 -6.01 9.25
CA SER A 48 -17.89 -6.31 7.87
C SER A 48 -16.90 -5.66 6.89
N PRO A 49 -16.43 -6.35 5.83
CA PRO A 49 -15.61 -5.73 4.79
C PRO A 49 -16.43 -4.68 4.03
N TYR A 50 -16.07 -3.40 4.14
CA TYR A 50 -16.68 -2.37 3.32
C TYR A 50 -16.26 -2.58 1.85
N LEU A 51 -17.24 -2.81 0.97
CA LEU A 51 -17.10 -2.88 -0.50
C LEU A 51 -16.34 -4.08 -1.11
N ASN A 52 -16.27 -5.25 -0.46
CA ASN A 52 -15.52 -6.42 -0.96
C ASN A 52 -14.00 -6.18 -1.18
N ILE A 53 -13.48 -5.01 -0.81
CA ILE A 53 -12.05 -4.74 -0.75
C ILE A 53 -11.62 -5.14 0.67
N GLN A 54 -10.93 -6.27 0.81
CA GLN A 54 -10.39 -6.72 2.10
C GLN A 54 -9.21 -5.82 2.51
N CYS A 55 -9.49 -4.60 2.95
CA CYS A 55 -8.53 -3.71 3.61
C CYS A 55 -8.55 -4.00 5.11
N GLU A 56 -7.56 -4.75 5.60
CA GLU A 56 -7.49 -5.18 7.01
C GLU A 56 -6.69 -4.21 7.90
N TRP A 57 -5.86 -3.35 7.30
CA TRP A 57 -4.87 -2.53 8.00
C TRP A 57 -5.02 -1.03 7.74
N LEU A 58 -4.66 -0.22 8.73
CA LEU A 58 -4.55 1.24 8.62
C LEU A 58 -3.16 1.72 9.00
N ALA A 59 -2.58 2.58 8.17
CA ALA A 59 -1.45 3.42 8.56
C ALA A 59 -1.94 4.64 9.35
N ILE A 60 -1.24 4.95 10.45
CA ILE A 60 -1.62 5.95 11.44
C ILE A 60 -0.42 6.76 11.91
N GLU A 61 -0.55 8.08 11.90
CA GLU A 61 0.40 9.02 12.51
C GLU A 61 -0.35 9.89 13.51
N ASP A 62 0.06 9.95 14.77
CA ASP A 62 -0.55 10.81 15.81
C ASP A 62 -2.09 10.77 15.83
N GLU A 63 -2.65 9.55 15.79
CA GLU A 63 -4.09 9.29 15.71
C GLU A 63 -4.79 9.81 14.44
N GLN A 64 -4.04 10.28 13.43
CA GLN A 64 -4.55 10.72 12.12
C GLN A 64 -4.37 9.66 11.05
N TYR A 65 -5.36 9.59 10.15
CA TYR A 65 -5.38 8.63 9.05
C TYR A 65 -4.29 8.92 8.04
N VAL A 66 -3.54 7.90 7.64
CA VAL A 66 -2.52 8.01 6.59
C VAL A 66 -2.97 7.25 5.35
N ALA A 67 -3.24 5.95 5.50
CA ALA A 67 -3.67 5.08 4.40
C ALA A 67 -4.42 3.85 4.92
N GLN A 68 -5.29 3.30 4.08
CA GLN A 68 -5.78 1.93 4.18
C GLN A 68 -4.79 1.01 3.50
N CYS A 69 -4.58 -0.16 4.08
CA CYS A 69 -3.55 -1.08 3.67
C CYS A 69 -4.12 -2.50 3.57
N ALA A 70 -3.74 -3.20 2.51
CA ALA A 70 -4.00 -4.64 2.34
C ALA A 70 -2.65 -5.32 2.18
N LEU A 71 -2.32 -6.24 3.07
CA LEU A 71 -1.02 -6.90 3.08
C LEU A 71 -1.20 -8.30 2.49
N ASP A 72 -0.40 -8.64 1.48
CA ASP A 72 -0.44 -9.99 0.88
C ASP A 72 0.35 -11.02 1.72
N TRP A 73 1.11 -10.57 2.73
CA TRP A 73 1.84 -11.50 3.60
C TRP A 73 0.91 -12.15 4.63
N ARG A 74 0.80 -13.48 4.54
CA ARG A 74 0.37 -14.31 5.65
C ARG A 74 1.63 -14.71 6.40
N VAL A 75 1.84 -14.21 7.63
CA VAL A 75 2.86 -14.79 8.50
C VAL A 75 2.32 -16.15 8.92
N THR A 76 2.84 -17.24 8.37
CA THR A 76 2.46 -18.60 8.74
C THR A 76 3.56 -19.25 9.57
N ASN A 77 3.19 -20.10 10.53
CA ASN A 77 4.15 -20.99 11.18
C ASN A 77 4.63 -22.08 10.21
N GLU A 78 5.53 -22.93 10.69
CA GLU A 78 6.06 -24.08 9.96
C GLU A 78 4.96 -25.08 9.52
N ASP A 79 3.79 -25.05 10.19
CA ASP A 79 2.60 -25.86 9.84
C ASP A 79 1.63 -25.17 8.87
N GLY A 80 1.98 -24.00 8.34
CA GLY A 80 1.12 -23.21 7.44
C GLY A 80 -0.03 -22.45 8.14
N LYS A 81 -0.07 -22.44 9.47
CA LYS A 81 -1.07 -21.74 10.29
C LYS A 81 -0.67 -20.27 10.48
N GLN A 82 -1.58 -19.34 10.21
CA GLN A 82 -1.36 -17.90 10.35
C GLN A 82 -1.03 -17.52 11.82
N LEU A 83 0.11 -16.87 12.04
CA LEU A 83 0.70 -16.65 13.37
C LEU A 83 0.41 -15.29 14.00
N SER A 84 0.57 -14.16 13.30
CA SER A 84 0.22 -12.82 13.82
C SER A 84 0.62 -11.67 12.88
N GLU A 85 0.04 -10.53 13.25
CA GLU A 85 0.22 -9.12 12.89
C GLU A 85 1.65 -8.66 12.57
N ALA A 86 1.80 -7.79 11.58
CA ALA A 86 3.02 -7.00 11.44
C ALA A 86 3.11 -6.03 12.64
N SER A 87 3.96 -6.31 13.62
CA SER A 87 4.20 -5.44 14.77
C SER A 87 5.67 -4.99 14.84
N GLY A 88 5.91 -3.78 15.36
CA GLY A 88 7.23 -3.24 15.72
C GLY A 88 8.12 -2.75 14.55
N ASP A 89 9.44 -2.76 14.79
CA ASP A 89 10.54 -2.25 13.95
C ASP A 89 10.49 -2.62 12.46
N SER A 90 9.79 -3.71 12.13
CA SER A 90 9.58 -4.17 10.76
C SER A 90 8.69 -3.22 9.95
N VAL A 91 7.74 -2.53 10.59
CA VAL A 91 6.88 -1.51 9.95
C VAL A 91 7.67 -0.25 9.63
N HIS A 92 8.59 0.15 10.51
CA HIS A 92 9.48 1.30 10.28
C HIS A 92 10.40 1.12 9.07
N LYS A 93 10.60 -0.13 8.62
CA LYS A 93 11.40 -0.46 7.44
C LYS A 93 10.58 -0.57 6.16
N MET A 94 9.24 -0.54 6.25
CA MET A 94 8.38 -0.55 5.08
C MET A 94 8.37 0.81 4.40
N VAL A 95 8.27 0.81 3.08
CA VAL A 95 8.13 2.02 2.29
C VAL A 95 6.81 2.03 1.53
N MET A 96 6.17 3.19 1.47
CA MET A 96 5.02 3.48 0.63
C MET A 96 5.53 3.99 -0.71
N LEU A 97 5.44 3.16 -1.76
CA LEU A 97 5.75 3.53 -3.14
C LEU A 97 4.45 3.94 -3.85
N LEU A 98 4.37 5.19 -4.30
CA LEU A 98 3.24 5.68 -5.08
C LEU A 98 3.27 5.08 -6.50
N ILE A 99 2.15 4.49 -6.94
CA ILE A 99 2.03 3.86 -8.27
C ILE A 99 1.12 4.66 -9.18
N SER A 100 -0.04 5.09 -8.67
CA SER A 100 -1.01 5.83 -9.47
C SER A 100 -1.94 6.69 -8.62
N SER A 101 -2.62 7.62 -9.27
CA SER A 101 -3.70 8.41 -8.69
C SER A 101 -4.99 8.26 -9.51
N SER A 102 -6.13 8.36 -8.85
CA SER A 102 -7.45 8.32 -9.50
C SER A 102 -8.47 9.16 -8.73
N TYR A 103 -9.60 9.48 -9.37
CA TYR A 103 -10.68 10.23 -8.71
C TYR A 103 -11.87 9.31 -8.44
N THR A 104 -12.47 9.44 -7.26
CA THR A 104 -13.67 8.67 -6.87
C THR A 104 -14.72 9.56 -6.23
N LYS A 105 -16.01 9.23 -6.45
CA LYS A 105 -17.12 9.82 -5.70
C LYS A 105 -17.39 9.13 -4.35
N ASN A 106 -16.75 7.98 -4.12
CA ASN A 106 -16.94 7.17 -2.91
C ASN A 106 -15.79 7.37 -1.91
N ALA A 107 -15.52 8.62 -1.53
CA ALA A 107 -14.44 8.99 -0.61
C ALA A 107 -14.52 8.25 0.74
N GLY A 108 -15.74 8.02 1.25
CA GLY A 108 -15.98 7.31 2.50
C GLY A 108 -15.38 5.90 2.54
N ALA A 109 -15.20 5.25 1.38
CA ALA A 109 -14.56 3.95 1.29
C ALA A 109 -13.10 3.95 1.76
N PHE A 110 -12.41 5.09 1.67
CA PHE A 110 -10.96 5.23 1.88
C PHE A 110 -10.61 6.12 3.09
N SER A 111 -11.51 6.27 4.07
CA SER A 111 -11.32 7.10 5.27
C SER A 111 -11.52 6.32 6.56
N ARG A 112 -10.97 6.83 7.68
CA ARG A 112 -11.26 6.34 9.05
C ARG A 112 -12.67 6.63 9.53
N ARG A 113 -13.41 7.50 8.85
CA ARG A 113 -14.81 7.78 9.16
C ARG A 113 -15.67 7.49 7.92
N PRO A 114 -15.75 6.23 7.45
CA PRO A 114 -16.55 5.88 6.27
C PRO A 114 -18.01 6.33 6.38
N GLN A 115 -18.52 6.36 7.60
CA GLN A 115 -19.90 6.73 7.94
C GLN A 115 -20.11 8.24 8.13
N LYS A 116 -19.06 9.06 8.24
CA LYS A 116 -19.20 10.53 8.33
C LYS A 116 -18.99 11.22 6.98
N TRP A 117 -18.28 10.56 6.07
CA TRP A 117 -18.27 10.88 4.66
C TRP A 117 -19.26 9.97 3.94
N GLU A 118 -20.54 10.09 4.32
CA GLU A 118 -21.60 9.56 3.47
C GLU A 118 -21.46 10.26 2.12
N SER A 119 -21.21 9.48 1.06
CA SER A 119 -21.08 10.03 -0.28
C SER A 119 -22.38 10.75 -0.62
N ASN A 120 -22.40 12.08 -0.57
CA ASN A 120 -23.52 12.81 -1.18
C ASN A 120 -23.27 12.81 -2.68
N GLU A 121 -24.31 12.59 -3.48
CA GLU A 121 -24.17 12.59 -4.95
C GLU A 121 -23.64 13.92 -5.51
N GLU A 122 -23.80 14.99 -4.72
CA GLU A 122 -23.36 16.35 -5.00
C GLU A 122 -21.90 16.62 -4.60
N ASP A 123 -21.25 15.74 -3.82
CA ASP A 123 -19.88 15.96 -3.40
C ASP A 123 -18.92 15.85 -4.60
N PRO A 124 -17.91 16.75 -4.70
CA PRO A 124 -16.94 16.67 -5.76
C PRO A 124 -16.12 15.37 -5.63
N PRO A 125 -15.71 14.73 -6.75
CA PRO A 125 -14.81 13.59 -6.70
C PRO A 125 -13.52 13.94 -5.96
N VAL A 126 -13.09 13.05 -5.06
CA VAL A 126 -11.81 13.18 -4.36
C VAL A 126 -10.73 12.39 -5.06
N GLU A 127 -9.49 12.87 -5.00
CA GLU A 127 -8.33 12.14 -5.50
C GLU A 127 -7.88 11.10 -4.46
N VAL A 128 -7.65 9.88 -4.95
CA VAL A 128 -7.15 8.73 -4.21
C VAL A 128 -5.80 8.34 -4.79
N MET A 129 -4.83 8.20 -3.91
CA MET A 129 -3.48 7.72 -4.20
C MET A 129 -3.44 6.21 -3.98
N HIS A 130 -2.91 5.49 -4.96
CA HIS A 130 -2.76 4.04 -4.97
C HIS A 130 -1.29 3.69 -5.01
N GLY A 131 -0.87 2.74 -4.18
CA GLY A 131 0.51 2.32 -4.22
C GLY A 131 0.80 0.99 -3.56
N LEU A 132 2.10 0.69 -3.50
CA LEU A 132 2.64 -0.51 -2.89
C LEU A 132 3.24 -0.22 -1.53
N LEU A 133 3.03 -1.13 -0.58
CA LEU A 133 3.78 -1.20 0.66
C LEU A 133 4.92 -2.20 0.47
N LEU A 134 6.15 -1.73 0.32
CA LEU A 134 7.28 -2.61 0.04
C LEU A 134 7.98 -3.01 1.34
N TYR A 135 8.23 -4.31 1.48
CA TYR A 135 8.99 -4.88 2.59
C TYR A 135 10.42 -5.22 2.15
N PRO A 136 11.46 -4.66 2.81
CA PRO A 136 12.83 -4.82 2.35
C PRO A 136 13.32 -6.26 2.56
N THR A 137 14.27 -6.68 1.72
CA THR A 137 14.95 -7.98 1.87
C THR A 137 15.95 -7.99 3.00
N GLY A 138 16.48 -6.81 3.36
CA GLY A 138 17.58 -6.63 4.30
C GLY A 138 18.95 -7.02 3.75
N LYS A 139 19.05 -7.36 2.46
CA LYS A 139 20.31 -7.77 1.80
C LYS A 139 20.99 -6.62 1.07
N ALA A 140 20.20 -5.73 0.47
CA ALA A 140 20.65 -4.54 -0.22
C ALA A 140 19.68 -3.40 0.05
N ASP A 141 20.19 -2.18 0.01
CA ASP A 141 19.36 -0.98 0.01
C ASP A 141 18.48 -0.99 -1.26
N ASP A 142 17.22 -0.59 -1.10
CA ASP A 142 16.22 -0.54 -2.17
C ASP A 142 15.85 -1.89 -2.83
N GLU A 143 16.15 -3.03 -2.20
CA GLU A 143 15.68 -4.36 -2.61
C GLU A 143 14.51 -4.85 -1.74
N TYR A 144 13.42 -5.28 -2.40
CA TYR A 144 12.16 -5.66 -1.76
C TYR A 144 11.64 -6.97 -2.33
N TRP A 145 10.98 -7.78 -1.50
CA TRP A 145 10.53 -9.15 -1.85
C TRP A 145 9.08 -9.44 -1.48
N ARG A 146 8.44 -8.53 -0.72
CA ARG A 146 7.02 -8.63 -0.39
C ARG A 146 6.38 -7.27 -0.58
N PHE A 147 5.14 -7.29 -1.01
CA PHE A 147 4.36 -6.08 -1.21
C PHE A 147 2.98 -6.22 -0.59
N GLY A 148 2.45 -5.11 -0.09
CA GLY A 148 1.04 -4.89 0.12
C GLY A 148 0.53 -3.80 -0.82
N LEU A 149 -0.77 -3.53 -0.76
CA LEU A 149 -1.39 -2.39 -1.40
C LEU A 149 -1.69 -1.33 -0.34
N PHE A 150 -1.63 -0.06 -0.73
CA PHE A 150 -2.24 1.01 0.05
C PHE A 150 -3.13 1.91 -0.80
N HIS A 151 -4.09 2.52 -0.11
CA HIS A 151 -4.97 3.55 -0.61
C HIS A 151 -4.97 4.72 0.38
N SER A 152 -4.71 5.94 -0.10
CA SER A 152 -4.79 7.14 0.72
C SER A 152 -5.55 8.24 0.00
N LEU A 153 -6.23 9.10 0.75
CA LEU A 153 -6.86 10.30 0.17
C LEU A 153 -5.79 11.37 -0.05
N ALA A 154 -5.85 12.08 -1.17
CA ALA A 154 -4.84 13.06 -1.56
C ALA A 154 -4.76 14.28 -0.62
N ASP A 155 -5.82 14.56 0.12
CA ASP A 155 -5.95 15.65 1.09
C ASP A 155 -5.62 15.25 2.54
N GLU A 156 -5.39 13.96 2.79
CA GLU A 156 -5.01 13.42 4.11
C GLU A 156 -3.49 13.31 4.28
N LYS A 157 -3.03 12.83 5.45
CA LYS A 157 -1.60 12.74 5.80
C LYS A 157 -0.76 11.88 4.86
N GLY A 158 -1.36 10.84 4.26
CA GLY A 158 -0.70 10.01 3.24
C GLY A 158 -0.97 10.50 1.81
N GLY A 159 -1.41 11.75 1.63
CA GLY A 159 -1.87 12.30 0.36
C GLY A 159 -0.78 12.95 -0.49
N ARG A 160 -1.18 13.80 -1.44
CA ARG A 160 -0.30 14.38 -2.46
C ARG A 160 0.87 15.16 -1.84
N ARG A 161 0.59 16.01 -0.85
CA ARG A 161 1.62 16.81 -0.16
C ARG A 161 2.71 15.95 0.49
N TYR A 162 2.34 14.75 0.95
CA TYR A 162 3.31 13.82 1.51
C TYR A 162 4.28 13.33 0.42
N PHE A 163 3.74 12.81 -0.68
CA PHE A 163 4.56 12.29 -1.78
C PHE A 163 5.32 13.38 -2.55
N ASP A 164 4.84 14.62 -2.57
CA ASP A 164 5.57 15.75 -3.18
C ASP A 164 6.87 16.09 -2.47
N THR A 165 7.01 15.70 -1.20
CA THR A 165 8.24 15.86 -0.43
C THR A 165 9.18 14.67 -0.56
N CYS A 166 8.72 13.57 -1.17
CA CYS A 166 9.51 12.36 -1.36
C CYS A 166 10.44 12.49 -2.56
N GLU A 167 11.67 12.01 -2.40
CA GLU A 167 12.60 11.86 -3.50
C GLU A 167 12.19 10.69 -4.40
N GLU A 168 12.43 10.85 -5.69
CA GLU A 168 12.25 9.79 -6.67
C GLU A 168 13.48 8.87 -6.66
N ARG A 169 13.26 7.56 -6.52
CA ARG A 169 14.32 6.57 -6.41
C ARG A 169 13.98 5.33 -7.24
N GLU A 170 14.98 4.49 -7.46
CA GLU A 170 14.81 3.19 -8.11
C GLU A 170 14.64 2.10 -7.06
N PHE A 171 13.66 1.23 -7.26
CA PHE A 171 13.30 0.13 -6.37
C PHE A 171 13.38 -1.17 -7.14
N ARG A 172 14.09 -2.15 -6.59
CA ARG A 172 14.18 -3.49 -7.15
C ARG A 172 13.26 -4.42 -6.37
N ILE A 173 12.17 -4.83 -7.01
CA ILE A 173 11.24 -5.81 -6.45
C ILE A 173 11.61 -7.18 -7.02
N ILE A 174 11.98 -8.14 -6.18
CA ILE A 174 12.44 -9.49 -6.56
C ILE A 174 11.38 -10.57 -6.36
#